data_AF-A0A7X5TEV8-F1
#
_entry.id   AF-A0A7X5TEV8-F1
#
_cell.length_a   1.000
_cell.length_b   1.000
_cell.length_c   1.000
_cell.angle_alpha   90.00
_cell.angle_beta   90.00
_cell.angle_gamma   90.00
#
_symmetry.space_group_name_H-M   'P 1'
#
loop_
_entity.id
_entity.type
_entity.pdbx_description
1 polymer ?
#
loop_
_entity_poly.entity_id
_entity_poly.type
_entity_poly.pdbx_seq_one_letter_code
_entity_poly.pdbx_strand_id
1 'polypeptide(L)'
;NAGYSEVLEVRITWSSTACNEDCAKLLSKQFMKIKQVEKVSTNPVTGVTVLNWKPKQPFSYYPIKTTMQVVGVGVNDIRVRVRGKVKEQGRSVVLFSEQDNTRFVLVSPIVPDPERYTTKPNPYLRELTPNVRERILKEAENDKILVIEGPLNRPARSPPLQLVVERIQVEKKKR
;
A
#
# COMPACT_ATOMS: atom_id res chain seq x y z
N ASN A 1 23.93 8.15 -8.77
CA ASN A 1 22.94 7.11 -8.42
C ASN A 1 21.61 7.75 -8.06
N ALA A 2 20.75 8.00 -9.05
CA ALA A 2 19.36 8.36 -8.77
C ALA A 2 18.69 7.12 -8.16
N GLY A 3 18.50 7.10 -6.84
CA GLY A 3 17.88 5.98 -6.15
C GLY A 3 16.40 5.90 -6.51
N TYR A 4 15.92 4.74 -6.93
CA TYR A 4 14.49 4.48 -7.05
C TYR A 4 13.87 4.38 -5.66
N SER A 5 12.66 4.93 -5.48
CA SER A 5 11.91 4.72 -4.25
C SER A 5 11.40 3.29 -4.14
N GLU A 6 11.41 2.72 -2.94
CA GLU A 6 10.89 1.39 -2.66
C GLU A 6 9.36 1.41 -2.62
N VAL A 7 8.78 2.49 -2.07
CA VAL A 7 7.36 2.78 -2.24
C VAL A 7 7.20 3.68 -3.46
N LEU A 8 6.91 3.03 -4.57
CA LEU A 8 6.87 3.66 -5.89
C LEU A 8 5.69 4.62 -6.03
N GLU A 9 4.55 4.26 -5.43
CA GLU A 9 3.32 5.04 -5.50
C GLU A 9 2.46 4.76 -4.27
N VAL A 10 1.87 5.82 -3.70
CA VAL A 10 0.78 5.73 -2.72
C VAL A 10 -0.41 6.48 -3.29
N ARG A 11 -1.47 5.75 -3.63
CA ARG A 11 -2.71 6.32 -4.16
C ARG A 11 -3.77 6.33 -3.08
N ILE A 12 -4.26 7.52 -2.77
CA ILE A 12 -5.30 7.75 -1.77
C ILE A 12 -6.55 8.20 -2.50
N THR A 13 -7.68 7.59 -2.19
CA THR A 13 -8.99 7.99 -2.73
C THR A 13 -9.90 8.50 -1.63
N TRP A 14 -10.76 9.46 -1.97
CA TRP A 14 -11.83 10.01 -1.13
C TRP A 14 -13.04 10.32 -1.99
N SER A 15 -14.16 10.68 -1.36
CA SER A 15 -15.35 11.11 -2.09
C SER A 15 -15.08 12.43 -2.82
N SER A 16 -15.25 12.48 -4.15
CA SER A 16 -15.01 13.70 -4.93
C SER A 16 -15.84 14.90 -4.45
N THR A 17 -17.01 14.65 -3.86
CA THR A 17 -17.86 15.70 -3.26
C THR A 17 -17.34 16.25 -1.92
N ALA A 18 -16.42 15.55 -1.27
CA ALA A 18 -15.92 15.93 0.06
C ALA A 18 -14.82 16.98 0.03
N CYS A 19 -14.23 17.28 -1.14
CA CYS A 19 -13.11 18.19 -1.26
C CYS A 19 -13.12 18.89 -2.62
N ASN A 20 -13.46 20.18 -2.63
CA ASN A 20 -13.40 21.03 -3.82
C ASN A 20 -11.94 21.39 -4.18
N GLU A 21 -11.74 22.20 -5.22
CA GLU A 21 -10.39 22.55 -5.69
C GLU A 21 -9.51 23.22 -4.63
N ASP A 22 -10.06 24.12 -3.82
CA ASP A 22 -9.28 24.82 -2.79
C ASP A 22 -8.93 23.90 -1.62
N CYS A 23 -9.86 23.04 -1.23
CA CYS A 23 -9.58 21.93 -0.31
C CYS A 23 -8.46 21.03 -0.87
N ALA A 24 -8.47 20.69 -2.16
CA ALA A 24 -7.46 19.86 -2.79
C ALA A 24 -6.08 20.55 -2.82
N LYS A 25 -6.02 21.85 -3.10
CA LYS A 25 -4.77 22.64 -3.00
C LYS A 25 -4.21 22.61 -1.57
N LEU A 26 -5.08 22.78 -0.57
CA LEU A 26 -4.68 22.68 0.84
C LEU A 26 -4.17 21.26 1.15
N LEU A 27 -4.88 20.23 0.68
CA LEU A 27 -4.51 18.83 0.86
C LEU A 27 -3.12 18.54 0.27
N SER A 28 -2.86 18.97 -0.97
CA SER A 28 -1.53 18.82 -1.57
C SER A 28 -0.44 19.53 -0.78
N LYS A 29 -0.71 20.75 -0.29
CA LYS A 29 0.23 21.49 0.57
C LYS A 29 0.54 20.76 1.87
N GLN A 30 -0.47 20.17 2.51
CA GLN A 30 -0.27 19.40 3.75
C GLN A 30 0.49 18.09 3.48
N PHE A 31 0.20 17.38 2.39
CA PHE A 31 0.95 16.18 2.01
C PHE A 31 2.43 16.47 1.73
N MET A 32 2.75 17.61 1.10
CA MET A 32 4.14 18.01 0.87
C MET A 32 4.92 18.29 2.16
N LYS A 33 4.25 18.49 3.32
CA LYS A 33 4.91 18.62 4.63
C LYS A 33 5.35 17.28 5.20
N ILE A 34 4.83 16.16 4.69
CA ILE A 34 5.27 14.84 5.11
C ILE A 34 6.71 14.64 4.63
N LYS A 35 7.65 14.50 5.56
CA LYS A 35 9.10 14.44 5.28
C LYS A 35 9.45 13.41 4.21
N GLN A 36 8.75 12.27 4.21
CA GLN A 36 8.97 11.13 3.32
C GLN A 36 8.33 11.29 1.94
N VAL A 37 7.47 12.28 1.71
CA VAL A 37 6.85 12.51 0.40
C VAL A 37 7.79 13.35 -0.45
N GLU A 38 8.02 12.92 -1.69
CA GLU A 38 8.81 13.62 -2.71
C GLU A 38 7.93 14.51 -3.58
N LYS A 39 6.82 13.94 -4.07
CA LYS A 39 5.91 14.61 -5.00
C LYS A 39 4.46 14.26 -4.67
N VAL A 40 3.57 15.20 -4.93
CA VAL A 40 2.12 15.05 -4.77
C VAL A 40 1.45 15.43 -6.09
N SER A 41 0.46 14.64 -6.50
CA SER A 41 -0.47 14.95 -7.59
C SER A 41 -1.89 14.70 -7.11
N THR A 42 -2.73 15.73 -7.14
CA THR A 42 -4.10 15.67 -6.61
C THR A 42 -5.07 16.01 -7.73
N ASN A 43 -6.08 15.16 -7.92
CA ASN A 43 -7.20 15.38 -8.82
C ASN A 43 -8.50 15.47 -7.99
N PRO A 44 -9.04 16.68 -7.75
CA PRO A 44 -10.27 16.85 -6.97
C PRO A 44 -11.50 16.25 -7.66
N VAL A 45 -11.57 16.30 -8.99
CA VAL A 45 -12.73 15.83 -9.77
C VAL A 45 -12.96 14.33 -9.55
N THR A 46 -11.89 13.54 -9.51
CA THR A 46 -11.96 12.09 -9.29
C THR A 46 -11.78 11.69 -7.83
N GLY A 47 -11.46 12.64 -6.94
CA GLY A 47 -11.19 12.37 -5.53
C GLY A 47 -9.93 11.51 -5.30
N VAL A 48 -8.85 11.78 -6.05
CA VAL A 48 -7.62 10.97 -6.00
C VAL A 48 -6.37 11.82 -5.74
N THR A 49 -5.52 11.38 -4.82
CA THR A 49 -4.18 11.93 -4.59
C THR A 49 -3.18 10.81 -4.77
N VAL A 50 -2.15 11.08 -5.56
CA VAL A 50 -1.00 10.20 -5.74
C VAL A 50 0.20 10.85 -5.06
N LEU A 51 0.86 10.09 -4.18
CA LEU A 51 2.09 10.48 -3.52
C LEU A 51 3.23 9.61 -4.07
N ASN A 52 4.33 10.26 -4.44
CA ASN A 52 5.60 9.59 -4.67
C ASN A 52 6.42 9.70 -3.40
N TRP A 53 6.94 8.56 -2.94
CA TRP A 53 7.76 8.49 -1.74
C TRP A 53 9.22 8.79 -2.07
N LYS A 54 9.95 9.37 -1.12
CA LYS A 54 11.40 9.55 -1.23
C LYS A 54 12.09 8.19 -1.08
N PRO A 55 13.19 7.95 -1.82
CA PRO A 55 13.98 6.74 -1.66
C PRO A 55 14.54 6.57 -0.25
N LYS A 56 14.67 5.32 0.21
CA LYS A 56 15.24 4.96 1.52
C LYS A 56 14.49 5.53 2.71
N GLN A 57 13.24 5.98 2.53
CA GLN A 57 12.42 6.48 3.61
C GLN A 57 11.37 5.44 3.98
N PRO A 58 11.26 5.04 5.27
CA PRO A 58 10.27 4.07 5.68
C PRO A 58 8.87 4.58 5.39
N PHE A 59 7.99 3.68 4.95
CA PHE A 59 6.60 4.02 4.74
C PHE A 59 5.81 3.95 6.05
N SER A 60 5.00 4.98 6.27
CA SER A 60 4.09 5.07 7.42
C SER A 60 2.76 5.66 6.98
N TYR A 61 1.68 5.02 7.41
CA TYR A 61 0.32 5.46 7.14
C TYR A 61 -0.12 6.62 8.05
N TYR A 62 0.42 6.75 9.26
CA TYR A 62 -0.04 7.75 10.24
C TYR A 62 0.07 9.21 9.77
N PRO A 63 1.16 9.65 9.11
CA PRO A 63 1.23 10.98 8.53
C PRO A 63 0.14 11.23 7.48
N ILE A 64 -0.19 10.22 6.67
CA ILE A 64 -1.28 10.32 5.69
C ILE A 64 -2.63 10.50 6.39
N LYS A 65 -2.92 9.66 7.38
CA LYS A 65 -4.15 9.76 8.19
C LYS A 65 -4.28 11.15 8.82
N THR A 66 -3.21 11.64 9.44
CA THR A 66 -3.20 12.94 10.14
C THR A 66 -3.45 14.07 9.15
N THR A 67 -2.80 14.06 7.99
CA THR A 67 -3.03 15.06 6.94
C THR A 67 -4.47 15.06 6.46
N MET A 68 -5.05 13.88 6.19
CA MET A 68 -6.45 13.77 5.78
C MET A 68 -7.40 14.31 6.85
N GLN A 69 -7.13 14.02 8.13
CA GLN A 69 -7.91 14.54 9.26
C GLN A 69 -7.80 16.06 9.43
N VAL A 70 -6.61 16.64 9.28
CA VAL A 70 -6.37 18.09 9.36
C VAL A 70 -7.17 18.85 8.32
N VAL A 71 -7.33 18.29 7.12
CA VAL A 71 -8.11 18.90 6.03
C VAL A 71 -9.60 18.54 6.13
N GLY A 72 -9.97 17.59 6.99
CA GLY A 72 -11.36 17.16 7.18
C GLY A 72 -11.87 16.20 6.09
N VAL A 73 -10.98 15.51 5.37
CA VAL A 73 -11.34 14.60 4.27
C VAL A 73 -11.24 13.15 4.73
N GLY A 74 -12.32 12.39 4.53
CA GLY A 74 -12.34 10.95 4.80
C GLY A 74 -11.55 10.15 3.77
N VAL A 75 -10.82 9.13 4.22
CA VAL A 75 -10.12 8.18 3.33
C VAL A 75 -11.08 7.05 2.95
N ASN A 76 -11.26 6.82 1.65
CA ASN A 76 -12.01 5.67 1.14
C ASN A 76 -11.10 4.45 0.96
N ASP A 77 -10.00 4.61 0.24
CA ASP A 77 -9.03 3.56 -0.03
C ASP A 77 -7.60 4.13 -0.07
N ILE A 78 -6.63 3.29 0.29
CA ILE A 78 -5.19 3.59 0.12
C ILE A 78 -4.53 2.39 -0.52
N ARG A 79 -4.04 2.60 -1.74
CA ARG A 79 -3.30 1.63 -2.51
C ARG A 79 -1.83 1.99 -2.48
N VAL A 80 -0.99 0.98 -2.32
CA VAL A 80 0.46 1.14 -2.37
C VAL A 80 1.03 0.24 -3.44
N ARG A 81 2.05 0.73 -4.14
CA ARG A 81 2.87 -0.07 -5.03
C ARG A 81 4.28 -0.11 -4.46
N VAL A 82 4.70 -1.29 -4.01
CA VAL A 82 5.91 -1.47 -3.21
C VAL A 82 6.84 -2.46 -3.89
N ARG A 83 8.12 -2.08 -3.97
CA ARG A 83 9.24 -2.86 -4.49
C ARG A 83 10.02 -3.44 -3.33
N GLY A 84 10.21 -4.76 -3.31
CA GLY A 84 10.91 -5.41 -2.21
C GLY A 84 11.19 -6.89 -2.42
N LYS A 85 11.82 -7.47 -1.40
CA LYS A 85 12.06 -8.91 -1.30
C LYS A 85 10.96 -9.57 -0.49
N VAL A 86 10.52 -10.72 -0.95
CA VAL A 86 9.52 -11.51 -0.23
C VAL A 86 10.19 -12.64 0.55
N LYS A 87 9.68 -12.90 1.76
CA LYS A 87 10.12 -13.99 2.62
C LYS A 87 8.92 -14.68 3.28
N GLU A 88 9.05 -15.98 3.51
CA GLU A 88 8.14 -16.71 4.39
C GLU A 88 8.49 -16.47 5.86
N GLN A 89 7.46 -16.29 6.69
CA GLN A 89 7.56 -16.19 8.15
C GLN A 89 6.44 -17.00 8.78
N GLY A 90 6.71 -18.30 9.02
CA GLY A 90 5.70 -19.24 9.51
C GLY A 90 4.59 -19.43 8.48
N ARG A 91 3.36 -19.04 8.85
CA ARG A 91 2.19 -19.10 7.93
C ARG A 91 2.01 -17.85 7.07
N SER A 92 2.74 -16.77 7.37
CA SER A 92 2.62 -15.51 6.64
C SER A 92 3.69 -15.39 5.57
N VAL A 93 3.34 -14.69 4.48
CA VAL A 93 4.31 -14.21 3.48
C VAL A 93 4.45 -12.70 3.68
N VAL A 94 5.70 -12.23 3.69
CA VAL A 94 6.02 -10.85 4.05
C VAL A 94 6.89 -10.24 2.97
N LEU A 95 6.55 -9.04 2.52
CA LEU A 95 7.39 -8.20 1.68
C LEU A 95 8.16 -7.22 2.57
N PHE A 96 9.48 -7.19 2.41
CA PHE A 96 10.36 -6.17 2.95
C PHE A 96 10.81 -5.28 1.81
N SER A 97 10.50 -3.99 1.89
CA SER A 97 10.97 -3.02 0.91
C SER A 97 12.49 -2.90 0.94
N GLU A 98 13.11 -2.72 -0.24
CA GLU A 98 14.52 -3.10 -0.46
C GLU A 98 15.53 -2.38 0.44
N GLN A 99 15.41 -1.06 0.64
CA GLN A 99 16.45 -0.27 1.33
C GLN A 99 15.98 0.34 2.67
N ASP A 100 14.68 0.59 2.84
CA ASP A 100 14.08 1.10 4.07
C ASP A 100 13.55 -0.02 4.99
N ASN A 101 13.50 -1.26 4.49
CA ASN A 101 13.07 -2.47 5.21
C ASN A 101 11.67 -2.36 5.85
N THR A 102 10.79 -1.53 5.28
CA THR A 102 9.39 -1.45 5.69
C THR A 102 8.71 -2.80 5.45
N ARG A 103 8.04 -3.30 6.49
CA ARG A 103 7.44 -4.64 6.52
C ARG A 103 5.97 -4.60 6.14
N PHE A 104 5.61 -5.35 5.09
CA PHE A 104 4.23 -5.55 4.64
C PHE A 104 3.86 -7.04 4.72
N VAL A 105 2.88 -7.39 5.54
CA VAL A 105 2.29 -8.73 5.53
C VAL A 105 1.37 -8.84 4.32
N LEU A 106 1.64 -9.81 3.45
CA LEU A 106 0.86 -10.04 2.25
C LEU A 106 -0.39 -10.86 2.59
N VAL A 107 -1.54 -10.38 2.13
CA VAL A 107 -2.85 -11.00 2.38
C VAL A 107 -3.66 -11.13 1.10
N SER A 108 -4.56 -12.10 1.04
CA SER A 108 -5.48 -12.22 -0.10
C SER A 108 -6.63 -11.20 -0.04
N PRO A 109 -7.22 -10.84 -1.20
CA PRO A 109 -8.47 -10.09 -1.23
C PRO A 109 -9.57 -10.83 -0.47
N ILE A 110 -10.44 -10.09 0.22
CA ILE A 110 -11.66 -10.68 0.78
C ILE A 110 -12.62 -10.89 -0.38
N VAL A 111 -12.87 -12.15 -0.72
CA VAL A 111 -14.01 -12.53 -1.56
C VAL A 111 -15.13 -12.89 -0.59
N PRO A 112 -16.21 -12.10 -0.50
CA PRO A 112 -17.38 -12.49 0.29
C PRO A 112 -17.92 -13.79 -0.30
N ASP A 113 -17.99 -14.83 0.52
CA ASP A 113 -18.71 -16.06 0.16
C ASP A 113 -20.20 -15.82 0.48
N PRO A 114 -21.07 -15.64 -0.53
CA PRO A 114 -22.48 -15.33 -0.31
C PRO A 114 -23.24 -16.46 0.38
N GLU A 115 -22.73 -17.69 0.37
CA GLU A 115 -23.34 -18.86 1.00
C GLU A 115 -22.85 -19.09 2.44
N ARG A 116 -21.77 -18.41 2.85
CA ARG A 116 -21.16 -18.56 4.19
C ARG A 116 -21.13 -17.23 4.93
N TYR A 117 -22.27 -16.86 5.53
CA TYR A 117 -22.29 -15.87 6.60
C TYR A 117 -21.56 -16.44 7.82
N THR A 118 -20.26 -16.15 7.94
CA THR A 118 -19.47 -16.54 9.10
C THR A 118 -19.83 -15.64 10.29
N THR A 119 -20.39 -16.22 11.36
CA THR A 119 -20.80 -15.52 12.59
C THR A 119 -19.63 -15.15 13.51
N LYS A 120 -18.41 -15.57 13.20
CA LYS A 120 -17.20 -15.24 13.97
C LYS A 120 -16.18 -14.53 13.08
N PRO A 121 -15.66 -13.35 13.48
CA PRO A 121 -14.52 -12.74 12.81
C PRO A 121 -13.33 -13.69 12.92
N ASN A 122 -12.96 -14.37 11.84
CA ASN A 122 -11.75 -15.17 11.82
C ASN A 122 -10.58 -14.28 11.34
N PRO A 123 -9.62 -13.91 12.22
CA PRO A 123 -8.47 -13.10 11.82
C PRO A 123 -7.53 -13.81 10.84
N TYR A 124 -7.65 -15.14 10.69
CA TYR A 124 -6.89 -15.98 9.75
C TYR A 124 -7.54 -16.08 8.35
N LEU A 125 -8.70 -15.45 8.10
CA LEU A 125 -9.35 -15.38 6.77
C LEU A 125 -8.60 -14.53 5.72
N ARG A 126 -7.36 -14.14 6.01
CA ARG A 126 -6.57 -13.25 5.16
C ARG A 126 -5.22 -13.83 4.77
N GLU A 127 -4.93 -15.08 5.13
CA GLU A 127 -3.78 -15.77 4.55
C GLU A 127 -3.90 -15.77 3.03
N LEU A 128 -2.76 -15.76 2.35
CA LEU A 128 -2.75 -15.90 0.90
C LEU A 128 -3.35 -17.24 0.51
N THR A 129 -4.20 -17.26 -0.51
CA THR A 129 -4.64 -18.52 -1.09
C THR A 129 -3.42 -19.33 -1.56
N PRO A 130 -3.46 -20.68 -1.50
CA PRO A 130 -2.32 -21.53 -1.87
C PRO A 130 -1.72 -21.15 -3.23
N ASN A 131 -2.58 -20.93 -4.23
CA ASN A 131 -2.16 -20.55 -5.59
C ASN A 131 -1.41 -19.20 -5.63
N VAL A 132 -1.89 -18.19 -4.89
CA VAL A 132 -1.23 -16.87 -4.85
C VAL A 132 0.07 -16.95 -4.07
N ARG A 133 0.09 -17.70 -2.96
CA ARG A 133 1.28 -17.95 -2.16
C ARG A 133 2.37 -18.61 -3.00
N GLU A 134 2.08 -19.74 -3.62
CA GLU A 134 3.03 -20.46 -4.46
C GLU A 134 3.58 -19.59 -5.59
N ARG A 135 2.70 -18.83 -6.26
CA ARG A 135 3.13 -17.88 -7.29
C ARG A 135 4.10 -16.84 -6.75
N ILE A 136 3.80 -16.20 -5.63
CA ILE A 136 4.68 -15.18 -5.05
C ILE A 136 6.04 -15.78 -4.68
N LEU A 137 6.04 -16.96 -4.07
CA LEU A 137 7.27 -17.61 -3.61
C LEU A 137 8.15 -18.05 -4.78
N LYS A 138 7.55 -18.64 -5.80
CA LYS A 138 8.23 -18.99 -7.05
C LYS A 138 8.85 -17.78 -7.72
N GLU A 139 8.14 -16.65 -7.77
CA GLU A 139 8.66 -15.41 -8.36
C GLU A 139 9.73 -14.75 -7.48
N ALA A 140 9.69 -14.98 -6.16
CA ALA A 140 10.68 -14.50 -5.20
C ALA A 140 11.95 -15.37 -5.12
N GLU A 141 11.96 -16.56 -5.73
CA GLU A 141 13.15 -17.42 -5.82
C GLU A 141 14.35 -16.66 -6.41
N ASN A 142 15.55 -17.00 -5.95
CA ASN A 142 16.81 -16.38 -6.35
C ASN A 142 16.92 -14.87 -6.02
N ASP A 143 16.35 -14.45 -4.88
CA ASP A 143 16.45 -13.08 -4.37
C ASP A 143 15.93 -12.00 -5.34
N LYS A 144 15.01 -12.38 -6.23
CA LYS A 144 14.38 -11.46 -7.18
C LYS A 144 13.58 -10.40 -6.43
N ILE A 145 13.64 -9.18 -6.97
CA ILE A 145 12.85 -8.07 -6.47
C ILE A 145 11.46 -8.13 -7.11
N LEU A 146 10.43 -8.11 -6.27
CA LEU A 146 9.04 -8.06 -6.68
C LEU A 146 8.47 -6.66 -6.46
N VAL A 147 7.62 -6.25 -7.39
CA VAL A 147 6.74 -5.09 -7.25
C VAL A 147 5.33 -5.61 -7.00
N ILE A 148 4.80 -5.34 -5.82
CA ILE A 148 3.46 -5.75 -5.40
C ILE A 148 2.59 -4.49 -5.24
N GLU A 149 1.40 -4.55 -5.83
CA GLU A 149 0.41 -3.48 -5.78
C GLU A 149 -0.89 -3.98 -5.16
N GLY A 150 -1.49 -3.14 -4.32
CA GLY A 150 -2.86 -3.31 -3.86
C GLY A 150 -3.21 -2.42 -2.66
N PRO A 151 -4.44 -2.56 -2.13
CA PRO A 151 -4.91 -1.76 -1.02
C PRO A 151 -4.30 -2.18 0.32
N LEU A 152 -4.09 -1.21 1.20
CA LEU A 152 -3.74 -1.44 2.58
C LEU A 152 -4.98 -1.83 3.37
N ASN A 153 -4.94 -2.99 4.01
CA ASN A 153 -6.02 -3.41 4.88
C ASN A 153 -5.89 -2.76 6.26
N ARG A 154 -6.86 -1.91 6.61
CA ARG A 154 -7.02 -1.30 7.94
C ARG A 154 -5.69 -0.79 8.53
N PRO A 155 -4.91 0.02 7.82
CA PRO A 155 -3.56 0.40 8.23
C PRO A 155 -3.51 1.18 9.56
N ALA A 156 -4.63 1.77 9.99
CA ALA A 156 -4.79 2.42 11.29
C ALA A 156 -4.86 1.45 12.49
N ARG A 157 -5.28 0.19 12.26
CA ARG A 157 -5.65 -0.77 13.33
C ARG A 157 -4.79 -2.03 13.33
N SER A 158 -3.89 -2.17 12.36
CA SER A 158 -3.13 -3.41 12.16
C SER A 158 -1.67 -3.10 11.80
N PRO A 159 -0.82 -2.70 12.77
CA PRO A 159 0.62 -2.94 12.67
C PRO A 159 0.86 -4.44 12.96
N PRO A 160 1.62 -5.17 12.13
CA PRO A 160 2.33 -4.74 10.92
C PRO A 160 1.39 -4.47 9.72
N LEU A 161 1.77 -3.55 8.83
CA LEU A 161 0.98 -3.17 7.65
C LEU A 161 0.57 -4.41 6.84
N GLN A 162 -0.71 -4.48 6.46
CA GLN A 162 -1.24 -5.56 5.65
C GLN A 162 -1.51 -5.07 4.23
N LEU A 163 -0.83 -5.66 3.25
CA LEU A 163 -0.98 -5.35 1.83
C LEU A 163 -1.79 -6.46 1.17
N VAL A 164 -2.98 -6.10 0.67
CA VAL A 164 -3.80 -7.02 -0.13
C VAL A 164 -3.14 -7.18 -1.49
N VAL A 165 -2.82 -8.41 -1.88
CA VAL A 165 -2.14 -8.67 -3.14
C VAL A 165 -3.16 -8.68 -4.28
N GLU A 166 -3.11 -7.66 -5.14
CA GLU A 166 -3.91 -7.62 -6.37
C GLU A 166 -3.04 -7.81 -7.63
N ARG A 167 -1.83 -7.25 -7.64
CA ARG A 167 -0.89 -7.39 -8.76
C ARG A 167 0.51 -7.68 -8.28
N ILE A 168 1.19 -8.57 -9.01
CA ILE A 168 2.58 -8.98 -8.77
C ILE A 168 3.33 -8.82 -10.10
N GLN A 169 4.47 -8.14 -10.05
CA GLN A 169 5.38 -8.00 -11.19
C GLN A 169 6.80 -8.30 -10.72
N VAL A 170 7.53 -9.10 -11.48
CA VAL A 170 8.97 -9.24 -11.28
C VAL A 170 9.65 -8.01 -11.84
N GLU A 171 10.53 -7.39 -11.05
CA GLU A 171 11.35 -6.32 -11.57
C GLU A 171 12.31 -6.87 -12.63
N LYS A 172 12.08 -6.50 -13.89
CA LYS A 172 13.05 -6.78 -14.96
C LYS A 172 14.24 -5.86 -14.73
N LYS A 173 15.41 -6.43 -14.41
CA LYS A 173 16.68 -5.69 -14.51
C LYS A 173 16.75 -5.14 -15.94
N LYS A 174 16.66 -3.80 -16.09
CA LYS A 174 17.07 -3.18 -17.35
C LYS A 174 18.55 -3.51 -17.54
N ARG A 175 18.86 -4.27 -18.58
CA ARG A 175 20.23 -4.41 -19.10
C ARG A 175 20.73 -3.05 -19.58
#